data_AF-A0A966V074-F1
#
_entry.id   AF-A0A966V074-F1
#
_cell.length_a   1.000
_cell.length_b   1.000
_cell.length_c   1.000
_cell.angle_alpha   90.00
_cell.angle_beta   90.00
_cell.angle_gamma   90.00
#
_symmetry.space_group_name_H-M   'P 1'
#
loop_
_entity.id
_entity.type
_entity.pdbx_description
1 polymer ?
#
loop_
_entity_poly.entity_id
_entity_poly.type
_entity_poly.pdbx_seq_one_letter_code
_entity_poly.pdbx_strand_id
1 'polypeptide(L)' 'MRSAWIEKRRGATGFSGNYSQMHYARQGVVTEEMAFVAQRENLPESLVMEEVARGRMI' A
#
# COMPACT_ATOMS: atom_id res chain seq x y z
N MET A 1 -10.36 -12.33 3.44
CA MET A 1 -9.07 -11.75 3.86
C MET A 1 -8.79 -10.37 3.25
N ARG A 2 -8.94 -10.12 1.93
CA ARG A 2 -8.69 -8.78 1.34
C ARG A 2 -9.86 -7.80 1.40
N SER A 3 -11.09 -8.29 1.53
CA SER A 3 -12.31 -7.49 1.48
C SER A 3 -12.36 -6.41 2.56
N ALA A 4 -11.95 -6.75 3.80
CA ALA A 4 -11.95 -5.84 4.94
C ALA A 4 -10.92 -4.69 4.80
N TRP A 5 -9.78 -4.93 4.14
CA TRP A 5 -8.73 -3.92 3.93
C TRP A 5 -9.15 -2.90 2.86
N ILE A 6 -9.82 -3.38 1.81
CA ILE A 6 -10.37 -2.53 0.75
C ILE A 6 -11.51 -1.65 1.29
N GLU A 7 -12.34 -2.20 2.18
CA GLU A 7 -13.47 -1.49 2.77
C GLU A 7 -13.03 -0.31 3.65
N LYS A 8 -11.97 -0.49 4.47
CA LYS A 8 -11.36 0.62 5.23
C LYS A 8 -10.84 1.75 4.34
N ARG A 9 -10.24 1.40 3.19
CA ARG A 9 -9.63 2.39 2.27
C ARG A 9 -10.64 3.19 1.46
N ARG A 10 -11.80 2.63 1.13
CA ARG A 10 -12.87 3.33 0.39
C ARG A 10 -13.33 4.62 1.09
N GLY A 11 -13.25 4.70 2.42
CA GLY A 11 -13.59 5.91 3.17
C GLY A 11 -12.48 6.97 3.22
N ALA A 12 -11.22 6.58 3.00
CA ALA A 12 -10.05 7.45 3.19
C ALA A 12 -9.62 8.17 1.91
N THR A 13 -9.78 7.55 0.75
CA THR A 13 -9.50 8.18 -0.55
C THR A 13 -10.74 8.87 -1.07
N GLY A 14 -10.97 10.12 -0.66
CA GLY A 14 -12.04 10.93 -1.22
C GLY A 14 -11.95 10.94 -2.75
N PHE A 15 -13.03 10.49 -3.42
CA PHE A 15 -13.41 10.57 -4.84
C PHE A 15 -12.37 10.51 -5.99
N SER A 16 -11.07 10.41 -5.74
CA SER A 16 -10.00 10.54 -6.74
C SER A 16 -9.81 9.28 -7.61
N GLY A 17 -10.58 8.21 -7.38
CA GLY A 17 -10.65 7.04 -8.25
C GLY A 17 -9.39 6.17 -8.33
N ASN A 18 -8.25 6.58 -7.75
CA ASN A 18 -7.00 5.83 -7.79
C ASN A 18 -6.78 5.03 -6.50
N TYR A 19 -6.96 3.71 -6.59
CA TYR A 19 -6.82 2.78 -5.48
C TYR A 19 -5.56 1.89 -5.61
N SER A 20 -4.62 2.27 -6.48
CA SER A 20 -3.40 1.50 -6.68
C SER A 20 -2.47 1.58 -5.46
N GLN A 21 -1.73 0.51 -5.21
CA GLN A 21 -0.71 0.47 -4.15
C GLN A 21 0.33 1.58 -4.35
N MET A 22 0.71 1.85 -5.61
CA MET A 22 1.61 2.94 -5.98
C MET A 22 1.07 4.33 -5.60
N HIS A 23 -0.25 4.56 -5.71
CA HIS A 23 -0.86 5.81 -5.30
C HIS A 23 -0.70 6.03 -3.79
N TYR A 24 -1.02 5.02 -2.98
CA TYR A 24 -0.85 5.06 -1.53
C TYR A 24 0.62 5.21 -1.13
N ALA A 25 1.52 4.45 -1.76
CA ALA A 25 2.96 4.55 -1.50
C ALA A 25 3.51 5.95 -1.78
N ARG A 26 3.09 6.60 -2.87
CA ARG A 26 3.51 7.98 -3.21
C ARG A 26 2.94 9.03 -2.25
N GLN A 27 1.87 8.72 -1.53
CA GLN A 27 1.33 9.55 -0.45
C GLN A 27 1.99 9.27 0.91
N GLY A 28 2.97 8.35 0.96
CA GLY A 28 3.60 7.92 2.21
C GLY A 28 2.70 7.02 3.08
N VAL A 29 1.65 6.43 2.49
CA VAL A 29 0.73 5.52 3.17
C VAL A 29 1.20 4.08 2.94
N VAL A 30 1.57 3.41 4.03
CA VAL A 30 1.81 1.96 4.04
C VAL A 30 0.47 1.25 4.09
N THR A 31 0.19 0.42 3.10
CA THR A 31 -1.04 -0.40 3.08
C THR A 31 -0.84 -1.72 3.79
N GLU A 32 -1.95 -2.39 4.12
CA GLU A 32 -1.88 -3.72 4.74
C GLU A 32 -1.21 -4.75 3.82
N GLU A 33 -1.33 -4.61 2.49
CA GLU A 33 -0.60 -5.46 1.56
C GLU A 33 0.91 -5.23 1.62
N MET A 34 1.37 -3.97 1.71
CA MET A 34 2.80 -3.66 1.87
C MET A 34 3.36 -4.19 3.19
N ALA A 35 2.63 -4.00 4.29
CA ALA A 35 3.01 -4.52 5.59
C ALA A 35 3.09 -6.05 5.60
N PHE A 36 2.15 -6.72 4.93
CA PHE A 36 2.18 -8.18 4.79
C PHE A 36 3.39 -8.66 3.99
N VAL A 37 3.73 -8.00 2.87
CA VAL A 37 4.92 -8.32 2.08
C VAL A 37 6.20 -8.07 2.88
N ALA A 38 6.29 -6.94 3.59
CA ALA A 38 7.41 -6.61 4.44
C ALA A 38 7.67 -7.69 5.52
N GLN A 39 6.62 -8.15 6.21
CA GLN A 39 6.74 -9.24 7.17
C GLN A 39 7.17 -10.56 6.53
N ARG A 40 6.62 -10.88 5.36
CA ARG A 40 6.93 -12.13 4.67
C ARG A 40 8.37 -12.18 4.17
N GLU A 41 8.87 -11.07 3.64
CA GLU A 41 10.23 -10.94 3.11
C GLU A 41 11.26 -10.54 4.18
N ASN A 42 10.82 -10.37 5.44
CA ASN A 42 11.63 -9.87 6.55
C ASN A 42 12.35 -8.53 6.22
N LEU A 43 11.61 -7.61 5.61
CA LEU A 43 12.05 -6.28 5.21
C LEU A 43 11.33 -5.18 6.02
N PRO A 44 11.91 -3.98 6.13
CA PRO A 44 11.20 -2.82 6.68
C PRO A 44 10.00 -2.43 5.81
N GLU A 45 8.86 -2.10 6.44
CA GLU A 45 7.66 -1.62 5.73
C GLU A 45 7.94 -0.35 4.90
N SER A 46 8.79 0.54 5.42
CA SER A 46 9.21 1.76 4.73
C SER A 46 9.95 1.45 3.44
N LEU A 47 10.78 0.40 3.42
CA LEU A 47 11.51 -0.02 2.22
C LEU A 47 10.55 -0.53 1.15
N VAL A 48 9.61 -1.40 1.53
CA VAL A 48 8.58 -1.91 0.59
C VAL A 48 7.76 -0.77 0.01
N MET A 49 7.31 0.16 0.86
CA MET A 49 6.58 1.36 0.41
C MET A 49 7.41 2.21 -0.56
N GLU A 50 8.70 2.45 -0.26
CA GLU A 50 9.59 3.22 -1.14
C GLU A 50 9.77 2.54 -2.51
N GLU A 51 9.98 1.22 -2.54
CA GLU A 51 10.15 0.49 -3.80
C GLU A 51 8.86 0.47 -4.63
N VAL A 52 7.68 0.40 -3.99
CA VAL A 52 6.39 0.50 -4.66
C VAL A 52 6.12 1.93 -5.15
N ALA A 53 6.47 2.96 -4.37
CA ALA A 53 6.35 4.36 -4.79
C ALA A 53 7.22 4.67 -6.03
N ARG A 54 8.43 4.09 -6.06
CA ARG A 54 9.40 4.18 -7.16
C ARG A 54 9.03 3.31 -8.36
N GLY A 55 8.09 2.37 -8.21
CA GLY A 55 7.64 1.46 -9.26
C GLY A 55 8.63 0.35 -9.61
N ARG A 56 9.56 0.03 -8.70
CA ARG A 56 10.49 -1.10 -8.82
C ARG A 56 9.95 -2.38 -8.21
N MET A 57 8.90 -2.26 -7.38
CA MET A 57 8.15 -3.36 -6.79
C MET A 57 6.65 -3.14 -7.10
N ILE A 58 5.93 -4.20 -7.47
CA ILE A 58 4.50 -4.17 -7.85
C ILE A 58 3.69 -5.26 -7.15
#